data_AF-A0A8J7ZSI9-F1
#
_entry.id   AF-A0A8J7ZSI9-F1
#
_cell.length_a   1.000
_cell.length_b   1.000
_cell.length_c   1.000
_cell.angle_alpha   90.00
_cell.angle_beta   90.00
_cell.angle_gamma   90.00
#
_symmetry.space_group_name_H-M   'P 1'
#
loop_
_entity.id
_entity.type
_entity.pdbx_description
1 polymer ?
#
loop_
_entity_poly.entity_id
_entity_poly.type
_entity_poly.pdbx_seq_one_letter_code
_entity_poly.pdbx_strand_id
1 'polypeptide(L)'
;MDAELLLRLGSTAVLVVLPTVLFLGLWRGLMALRDDVIVDRLGRRQDVAPRPSPVDVIPGMSAPERAPTPCVRCGRPFQGDGSRCENCR
;
A
#
# COMPACT_ATOMS: atom_id res chain seq x y z
N MET A 1 15.02 -35.32 -40.75
CA MET A 1 14.38 -34.12 -40.20
C MET A 1 15.01 -32.93 -40.89
N ASP A 2 14.29 -32.31 -41.81
CA ASP A 2 14.84 -31.27 -42.68
C ASP A 2 15.15 -30.01 -41.86
N ALA A 3 16.42 -29.61 -41.82
CA ALA A 3 16.90 -28.49 -41.01
C ALA A 3 16.16 -27.18 -41.33
N GLU A 4 15.78 -26.99 -42.58
CA GLU A 4 14.97 -25.83 -43.01
C GLU A 4 13.58 -25.81 -42.35
N LEU A 5 12.98 -26.98 -42.16
CA LEU A 5 11.64 -27.12 -41.59
C LEU A 5 11.65 -26.80 -40.09
N LEU A 6 12.69 -27.25 -39.37
CA LEU A 6 12.94 -26.89 -37.98
C LEU A 6 13.19 -25.39 -37.81
N LEU A 7 13.99 -24.79 -38.70
CA LEU A 7 14.30 -23.36 -38.63
C LEU A 7 13.05 -22.50 -38.83
N ARG A 8 12.21 -22.83 -39.82
CA ARG A 8 10.95 -22.11 -40.07
C ARG A 8 9.94 -22.28 -38.94
N LEU A 9 9.79 -23.49 -38.39
CA LEU A 9 8.92 -23.71 -37.24
C LEU A 9 9.41 -22.93 -36.03
N GLY A 10 10.71 -22.99 -35.75
CA GLY A 10 11.36 -22.28 -34.65
C GLY A 10 11.18 -20.77 -34.77
N SER A 11 11.47 -20.19 -35.94
CA SER A 11 11.31 -18.75 -36.15
C SER A 11 9.86 -18.30 -36.00
N THR A 12 8.90 -19.09 -36.48
CA THR A 12 7.48 -18.79 -36.36
C THR A 12 7.03 -18.85 -34.91
N ALA A 13 7.44 -19.89 -34.18
CA ALA A 13 7.15 -20.02 -32.75
C ALA A 13 7.75 -18.86 -31.95
N VAL A 14 8.99 -18.48 -32.23
CA VAL A 14 9.64 -17.33 -31.58
C VAL A 14 8.89 -16.04 -31.90
N LEU A 15 8.56 -15.75 -33.16
CA LEU A 15 7.84 -14.53 -33.54
C LEU A 15 6.48 -14.40 -32.86
N VAL A 16 5.82 -15.51 -32.55
CA VAL A 16 4.54 -15.53 -31.83
C VAL A 16 4.72 -15.45 -30.31
N VAL A 17 5.66 -16.21 -29.74
CA VAL A 17 5.84 -16.34 -28.29
C VAL A 17 6.63 -15.18 -27.69
N LEU A 18 7.64 -14.68 -28.41
CA LEU A 18 8.52 -13.59 -27.98
C LEU A 18 7.75 -12.35 -27.53
N PRO A 19 6.79 -11.78 -28.30
CA PRO A 19 6.08 -10.58 -27.88
C PRO A 19 5.27 -10.79 -26.60
N THR A 20 4.66 -11.96 -26.41
CA THR A 20 3.91 -12.29 -25.19
C THR A 20 4.85 -12.41 -23.99
N VAL A 21 5.97 -13.13 -24.13
CA VAL A 21 6.95 -13.27 -23.05
C VAL A 21 7.57 -11.92 -22.70
N LEU A 22 7.90 -11.10 -23.70
CA LEU A 22 8.45 -9.77 -23.50
C LEU A 22 7.45 -8.86 -22.78
N PHE A 23 6.17 -8.91 -23.16
CA PHE A 23 5.10 -8.19 -22.49
C PHE A 23 4.95 -8.62 -21.03
N LEU A 24 4.87 -9.93 -20.76
CA LEU A 24 4.74 -10.46 -19.40
C LEU A 24 5.98 -10.15 -18.55
N GLY A 25 7.17 -10.24 -19.14
CA GLY A 25 8.43 -9.86 -18.49
C GLY A 25 8.45 -8.39 -18.10
N LEU A 26 8.11 -7.50 -19.05
CA LEU A 26 8.01 -6.06 -18.80
C LEU A 26 6.98 -5.76 -17.72
N TRP A 27 5.80 -6.36 -17.81
CA TRP A 27 4.73 -6.20 -16.83
C TRP A 27 5.14 -6.64 -15.42
N ARG A 28 5.76 -7.83 -15.30
CA ARG A 28 6.28 -8.31 -14.00
C ARG A 28 7.40 -7.43 -13.48
N GLY A 29 8.28 -6.92 -14.36
CA GLY A 29 9.33 -5.98 -13.99
C GLY A 29 8.76 -4.67 -13.44
N LEU A 30 7.77 -4.10 -14.12
CA LEU A 30 7.07 -2.90 -13.66
C LEU A 30 6.36 -3.12 -12.31
N MET A 31 5.74 -4.29 -12.11
CA MET A 31 5.14 -4.65 -10.83
C MET A 31 6.18 -4.79 -9.73
N ALA A 32 7.32 -5.44 -10.01
CA ALA A 32 8.43 -5.58 -9.06
C ALA A 32 8.99 -4.22 -8.62
N LEU A 33 9.27 -3.30 -9.57
CA LEU A 33 9.74 -1.96 -9.24
C LEU A 33 8.73 -1.18 -8.37
N ARG A 34 7.43 -1.36 -8.61
CA ARG A 34 6.41 -0.70 -7.79
C ARG A 34 6.40 -1.23 -6.36
N ASP A 35 6.53 -2.54 -6.18
CA ASP A 35 6.58 -3.15 -4.86
C ASP A 35 7.86 -2.77 -4.10
N ASP A 36 9.02 -2.75 -4.75
CA ASP A 36 10.29 -2.34 -4.12
C ASP A 36 10.25 -0.88 -3.62
N VAL A 37 9.63 0.03 -4.38
CA VAL A 37 9.44 1.44 -3.97
C VAL A 37 8.47 1.56 -2.79
N ILE A 38 7.50 0.66 -2.65
CA ILE A 38 6.56 0.64 -1.52
C ILE A 38 7.22 0.04 -0.27
N VAL A 39 7.97 -1.04 -0.42
CA VAL A 39 8.69 -1.70 0.69
C VAL A 39 9.74 -0.77 1.28
N ASP A 40 10.50 -0.03 0.47
CA ASP A 40 11.49 0.94 0.97
C ASP A 40 10.85 2.04 1.82
N ARG A 41 9.68 2.55 1.39
CA ARG A 41 8.93 3.57 2.13
C ARG A 41 8.31 3.03 3.42
N LEU A 42 7.86 1.78 3.45
CA LEU A 42 7.32 1.15 4.65
C LEU A 42 8.43 0.78 5.64
N GLY A 43 9.56 0.23 5.16
CA GLY A 43 10.71 -0.09 5.99
C GLY A 43 11.27 1.16 6.70
N ARG A 44 11.41 2.27 5.97
CA ARG A 44 11.89 3.53 6.54
C ARG A 44 10.88 4.20 7.49
N ARG A 45 9.60 3.85 7.41
CA ARG A 45 8.51 4.39 8.26
C ARG A 45 8.22 3.50 9.46
N GLN A 46 8.69 2.26 9.50
CA GLN A 46 8.51 1.36 10.64
C GLN A 46 9.44 1.70 11.81
N ASP A 47 10.62 2.29 11.53
CA ASP A 47 11.54 2.78 12.56
C ASP A 47 11.11 4.12 13.19
N VAL A 48 10.07 4.76 12.65
CA VAL A 48 9.51 6.02 13.17
C VAL A 48 8.08 5.75 13.60
N ALA A 49 7.80 5.89 14.90
CA ALA A 49 6.46 5.75 15.49
C ALA A 49 5.33 6.31 14.58
N PRO A 50 4.14 5.68 14.55
CA PRO A 50 3.14 5.88 13.52
C PRO A 50 2.83 7.37 13.35
N ARG A 51 3.30 7.97 12.25
CA ARG A 51 2.91 9.34 11.88
C ARG A 51 1.63 9.28 11.07
N PRO A 52 0.58 10.03 11.46
CA PRO A 52 -0.69 10.04 10.74
C PRO A 52 -0.43 10.36 9.27
N SER A 53 -1.04 9.57 8.40
CA SER A 53 -1.02 9.78 6.96
C SER A 53 -1.90 10.98 6.62
N PRO A 54 -1.65 11.72 5.52
CA PRO A 54 -2.49 12.83 5.11
C PRO A 54 -3.97 12.44 4.86
N VAL A 55 -4.23 11.16 4.61
CA VAL A 55 -5.59 10.60 4.46
C VAL A 55 -6.32 10.57 5.81
N ASP A 56 -5.60 10.46 6.93
CA ASP A 56 -6.16 10.50 8.28
C ASP A 56 -6.62 11.91 8.70
N VAL A 57 -6.26 12.94 7.93
CA VAL A 57 -6.64 14.34 8.16
C VAL A 57 -7.86 14.74 7.32
N ILE A 58 -8.35 13.84 6.44
CA ILE A 58 -9.58 14.06 5.67
C ILE A 58 -10.77 13.72 6.58
N PRO A 59 -11.54 14.72 7.06
CA PRO A 59 -12.65 14.46 7.97
C PRO A 59 -13.73 13.67 7.22
N GLY A 60 -13.97 12.42 7.62
CA GLY A 60 -15.08 11.60 7.12
C GLY A 60 -14.72 10.27 6.46
N MET A 61 -13.43 9.92 6.32
CA MET A 61 -13.01 8.64 5.72
C MET A 61 -12.38 7.63 6.69
N SER A 62 -12.08 8.01 7.94
CA SER A 62 -11.60 7.08 8.96
C SER A 62 -12.75 6.49 9.78
N ALA A 63 -12.68 5.19 10.07
CA ALA A 63 -13.51 4.49 11.03
C ALA A 63 -13.52 5.23 12.40
N PRO A 64 -14.57 5.10 13.24
CA PRO A 64 -14.75 5.97 14.39
C PRO A 64 -13.77 5.65 15.53
N GLU A 65 -12.51 6.06 15.39
CA GLU A 65 -11.59 6.20 16.51
C GLU A 65 -12.07 7.41 17.32
N ARG A 66 -12.79 7.09 18.40
CA ARG A 66 -13.50 8.02 19.28
C ARG A 66 -12.52 9.10 19.76
N ALA A 67 -12.61 10.30 19.18
CA ALA A 67 -11.71 11.40 19.50
C ALA A 67 -11.77 11.73 21.01
N PRO A 68 -10.62 11.94 21.68
CA PRO A 68 -10.59 12.28 23.10
C PRO A 68 -11.34 13.59 23.35
N THR A 69 -12.37 13.56 24.20
CA THR A 69 -13.13 14.78 24.55
C THR A 69 -12.47 15.47 25.75
N PRO A 70 -12.28 16.80 25.74
CA PRO A 70 -11.73 17.52 26.89
C PRO A 70 -12.74 17.58 28.04
N CYS A 71 -12.28 17.33 29.27
CA CYS A 71 -13.13 17.48 30.46
C CYS A 71 -13.41 18.97 30.75
N VAL A 72 -14.68 19.34 30.92
CA VAL A 72 -15.09 20.74 31.21
C VAL A 72 -14.58 21.28 32.55
N ARG A 73 -14.15 20.41 33.47
CA ARG A 73 -13.72 20.79 34.82
C ARG A 73 -12.20 20.90 34.98
N CYS A 74 -11.46 19.93 34.45
CA CYS A 74 -10.00 19.87 34.62
C CYS A 74 -9.22 20.05 33.32
N GLY A 75 -9.89 20.18 32.17
CA GLY A 75 -9.26 20.38 30.86
C GLY A 75 -8.48 19.18 30.32
N ARG A 76 -8.37 18.07 31.07
CA ARG A 76 -7.64 16.88 30.62
C ARG A 76 -8.46 16.13 29.55
N PRO A 77 -7.81 15.66 28.47
CA PRO A 77 -8.46 14.80 27.49
C PRO A 77 -8.79 13.45 28.13
N PHE A 78 -9.99 12.94 27.89
CA PHE A 78 -10.37 11.60 28.31
C PHE A 78 -11.20 10.91 27.21
N GLN A 79 -11.17 9.57 27.21
CA GLN A 79 -12.01 8.76 26.35
C GLN A 79 -13.22 8.30 27.16
N GLY A 80 -14.41 8.77 26.79
CA GLY A 80 -15.64 8.39 27.46
C GLY A 80 -16.84 9.19 26.96
N ASP A 81 -18.02 8.65 27.23
CA ASP A 81 -19.28 9.15 26.68
C ASP A 81 -19.89 10.18 27.66
N GLY A 82 -19.21 11.32 27.86
CA GLY A 82 -19.65 12.37 28.78
C GLY A 82 -18.84 13.67 28.70
N SER A 83 -19.23 14.69 29.48
CA SER A 83 -18.50 15.98 29.56
C SER A 83 -17.46 16.03 30.70
N ARG A 84 -17.43 15.00 31.56
CA ARG A 84 -16.53 14.89 32.71
C ARG A 84 -15.77 13.56 32.71
N CYS A 85 -14.48 13.62 33.04
CA CYS A 85 -13.64 12.44 33.19
C CYS A 85 -13.99 11.68 34.48
N GLU A 86 -13.64 10.39 34.55
CA GLU A 86 -13.94 9.52 35.71
C GLU A 86 -13.39 10.07 37.03
N ASN A 87 -12.27 10.77 36.98
CA ASN A 87 -11.64 11.39 38.16
C ASN A 87 -12.31 12.70 38.62
N CYS A 88 -13.20 13.27 37.80
CA CYS A 88 -13.92 14.52 38.10
C CYS A 88 -15.43 14.34 38.18
N ARG A 89 -15.91 13.09 38.07
CA ARG A 89 -17.31 12.74 38.24
C ARG A 89 -17.83 13.21 39.60
#